data_AF-A0A9Q3WKX2-F1
#
_entry.id   AF-A0A9Q3WKX2-F1
#
_cell.length_a   1.000
_cell.length_b   1.000
_cell.length_c   1.000
_cell.angle_alpha   90.00
_cell.angle_beta   90.00
_cell.angle_gamma   90.00
#
_symmetry.space_group_name_H-M   'P 1'
#
loop_
_entity.id
_entity.type
_entity.pdbx_description
1 polymer ?
#
loop_
_entity_poly.entity_id
_entity_poly.type
_entity_poly.pdbx_seq_one_letter_code
_entity_poly.pdbx_strand_id
1 'polypeptide(L)'
;MVMTDITFIAWLAQAQPGDVQIYYRGFLAVDAEMELGGLSAMQRRELRALADAAFRAAQQGLVHLAQVRLATDRFAYLAIARPKPSEPKSNAFARLLAAA
;
A
#
# COMPACT_ATOMS: atom_id res chain seq x y z
N MET A 1 -9.83 -0.68 13.94
CA MET A 1 -10.70 -0.54 12.76
C MET A 1 -10.05 -1.28 11.60
N VAL A 2 -10.77 -2.15 10.90
CA VAL A 2 -10.25 -2.84 9.70
C VAL A 2 -10.19 -1.81 8.57
N MET A 3 -9.08 -1.76 7.84
CA MET A 3 -8.93 -0.88 6.69
C MET A 3 -9.84 -1.37 5.55
N THR A 4 -10.60 -0.46 4.95
CA THR A 4 -11.31 -0.66 3.68
C THR A 4 -10.64 0.13 2.56
N ASP A 5 -10.98 -0.19 1.31
CA ASP A 5 -10.55 0.57 0.14
C ASP A 5 -10.90 2.07 0.24
N ILE A 6 -12.11 2.40 0.72
CA ILE A 6 -12.54 3.79 0.93
C ILE A 6 -11.66 4.49 1.96
N THR A 7 -11.40 3.85 3.11
CA THR A 7 -10.54 4.45 4.14
C THR A 7 -9.08 4.56 3.70
N PHE A 8 -8.62 3.64 2.83
CA PHE A 8 -7.30 3.70 2.21
C PHE A 8 -7.18 4.88 1.25
N ILE A 9 -8.20 5.11 0.40
CA ILE A 9 -8.25 6.25 -0.52
C ILE A 9 -8.32 7.57 0.27
N ALA A 10 -9.11 7.61 1.34
CA ALA A 10 -9.21 8.78 2.21
C ALA A 10 -7.88 9.11 2.93
N TRP A 11 -7.15 8.08 3.37
CA TRP A 11 -5.77 8.25 3.86
C TRP A 11 -4.87 8.79 2.75
N LEU A 12 -4.87 8.17 1.57
CA LEU A 12 -4.01 8.55 0.45
C LEU A 12 -4.23 10.00 -0.01
N ALA A 13 -5.47 10.51 0.07
CA ALA A 13 -5.78 11.89 -0.27
C ALA A 13 -5.05 12.90 0.62
N GLN A 14 -4.82 12.55 1.90
CA GLN A 14 -4.29 13.43 2.94
C GLN A 14 -2.82 13.14 3.31
N ALA A 15 -2.34 11.94 2.97
CA ALA A 15 -0.99 11.49 3.29
C ALA A 15 0.10 12.42 2.73
N GLN A 16 1.11 12.68 3.55
CA GLN A 16 2.32 13.37 3.17
C GLN A 16 3.33 12.39 2.54
N PRO A 17 4.24 12.86 1.68
CA PRO A 17 5.27 12.00 1.11
C PRO A 17 6.11 11.34 2.22
N GLY A 18 6.22 10.02 2.17
CA GLY A 18 6.90 9.20 3.19
C GLY A 18 5.99 8.64 4.28
N ASP A 19 4.75 9.12 4.40
CA ASP A 19 3.78 8.53 5.33
C ASP A 19 3.55 7.06 5.00
N VAL A 20 3.46 6.23 6.05
CA VAL A 20 3.32 4.78 5.92
C VAL A 20 1.99 4.34 6.49
N GLN A 21 1.21 3.60 5.70
CA GLN A 21 0.00 2.94 6.14
C GLN A 21 0.11 1.43 5.97
N ILE A 22 0.02 0.71 7.07
CA ILE A 22 -0.21 -0.74 7.03
C ILE A 22 -1.68 -0.94 6.68
N TYR A 23 -1.96 -1.41 5.48
CA TYR A 23 -3.34 -1.63 5.02
C TYR A 23 -3.82 -3.05 5.29
N TYR A 24 -2.90 -4.01 5.44
CA TYR A 24 -3.27 -5.39 5.76
C TYR A 24 -2.20 -6.13 6.58
N ARG A 25 -2.64 -7.08 7.41
CA ARG A 25 -1.80 -8.04 8.12
C ARG A 25 -2.36 -9.44 7.92
N GLY A 26 -1.52 -10.37 7.49
CA GLY A 26 -1.93 -11.72 7.10
C GLY A 26 -1.17 -12.16 5.85
N PHE A 27 -1.73 -13.12 5.12
CA PHE A 27 -1.24 -13.57 3.82
C PHE A 27 -2.15 -13.01 2.73
N LEU A 28 -1.91 -11.77 2.29
CA LEU A 28 -2.83 -11.03 1.41
C LEU A 28 -3.35 -11.84 0.22
N ALA A 29 -2.48 -12.58 -0.48
CA ALA A 29 -2.86 -13.38 -1.63
C ALA A 29 -3.71 -14.61 -1.26
N VAL A 30 -3.40 -15.27 -0.15
CA VAL A 30 -4.17 -16.43 0.35
C VAL A 30 -5.51 -15.95 0.87
N ASP A 31 -5.51 -14.91 1.69
CA ASP A 31 -6.69 -14.42 2.39
C ASP A 31 -7.69 -13.74 1.43
N ALA A 32 -7.21 -13.13 0.34
CA ALA A 32 -8.09 -12.53 -0.67
C ALA A 32 -8.72 -13.57 -1.63
N GLU A 33 -8.05 -14.68 -1.92
CA GLU A 33 -8.43 -15.61 -3.00
C GLU A 33 -8.93 -16.96 -2.50
N MET A 34 -8.40 -17.47 -1.39
CA MET A 34 -8.66 -18.84 -0.94
C MET A 34 -9.79 -18.88 0.10
N GLU A 35 -10.74 -19.79 -0.08
CA GLU A 35 -11.80 -20.03 0.92
C GLU A 35 -11.25 -20.51 2.26
N LEU A 36 -10.08 -21.16 2.24
CA LEU A 36 -9.37 -21.68 3.41
C LEU A 36 -8.72 -20.58 4.27
N GLY A 37 -8.66 -19.32 3.81
CA GLY A 37 -8.03 -18.19 4.51
C GLY A 37 -8.80 -17.67 5.73
N GLY A 38 -9.84 -18.37 6.19
CA GLY A 38 -10.60 -18.02 7.40
C GLY A 38 -11.49 -16.77 7.31
N LEU A 39 -11.48 -16.06 6.17
CA LEU A 39 -12.35 -14.93 5.90
C LEU A 39 -13.67 -15.37 5.27
N SER A 40 -14.77 -14.77 5.72
CA SER A 40 -16.07 -14.90 5.04
C SER A 40 -15.99 -14.36 3.61
N ALA A 41 -16.88 -14.80 2.73
CA ALA A 41 -16.93 -14.33 1.34
C ALA A 41 -17.02 -12.79 1.23
N MET A 42 -17.73 -12.14 2.16
CA MET A 42 -17.81 -10.68 2.21
C MET A 42 -16.49 -10.03 2.59
N GLN A 43 -15.80 -10.53 3.62
CA GLN A 43 -14.48 -10.04 4.03
C GLN A 43 -13.43 -10.26 2.94
N ARG A 44 -13.48 -11.39 2.23
CA ARG A 44 -12.58 -11.65 1.08
C ARG A 44 -12.79 -10.62 -0.03
N ARG A 45 -14.05 -10.34 -0.37
CA ARG A 45 -14.39 -9.31 -1.38
C ARG A 45 -13.89 -7.91 -0.97
N GLU A 46 -14.06 -7.54 0.29
CA GLU A 46 -13.56 -6.26 0.83
C GLU A 46 -12.03 -6.18 0.81
N LEU A 47 -11.35 -7.25 1.21
CA LEU A 47 -9.90 -7.35 1.16
C LEU A 47 -9.38 -7.25 -0.28
N ARG A 48 -10.06 -7.90 -1.23
CA ARG A 48 -9.73 -7.82 -2.65
C ARG A 48 -9.88 -6.40 -3.18
N ALA A 49 -10.98 -5.72 -2.86
CA ALA A 49 -11.18 -4.32 -3.24
C ALA A 49 -10.08 -3.39 -2.69
N LEU A 50 -9.68 -3.59 -1.43
CA LEU A 50 -8.57 -2.86 -0.81
C LEU A 50 -7.23 -3.15 -1.52
N ALA A 51 -6.92 -4.41 -1.78
CA ALA A 51 -5.69 -4.82 -2.45
C ALA A 51 -5.60 -4.22 -3.87
N ASP A 52 -6.71 -4.26 -4.62
CA ASP A 52 -6.78 -3.69 -5.96
C ASP A 52 -6.66 -2.15 -5.93
N ALA A 53 -7.24 -1.48 -4.93
CA ALA A 53 -7.07 -0.03 -4.75
C ALA A 53 -5.61 0.35 -4.45
N ALA A 54 -4.96 -0.37 -3.54
CA ALA A 54 -3.54 -0.18 -3.24
C ALA A 54 -2.66 -0.41 -4.47
N PHE A 55 -2.93 -1.47 -5.24
CA PHE A 55 -2.20 -1.78 -6.45
C PHE A 55 -2.38 -0.70 -7.53
N ARG A 56 -3.61 -0.24 -7.79
CA ARG A 56 -3.86 0.88 -8.72
C ARG A 56 -3.15 2.16 -8.30
N ALA A 57 -3.15 2.49 -7.00
CA ALA A 57 -2.42 3.65 -6.48
C ALA A 57 -0.90 3.53 -6.73
N ALA A 58 -0.35 2.32 -6.62
CA ALA A 58 1.06 2.07 -6.92
C ALA A 58 1.37 2.22 -8.42
N GLN A 59 0.49 1.68 -9.29
CA GLN A 59 0.62 1.82 -10.75
C GLN A 59 0.56 3.29 -11.20
N GLN A 60 -0.24 4.11 -10.53
CA GLN A 60 -0.31 5.56 -10.76
C GLN A 60 0.83 6.34 -10.09
N GLY A 61 1.72 5.65 -9.37
CA GLY A 61 2.85 6.29 -8.71
C GLY A 61 2.46 7.17 -7.52
N LEU A 62 1.34 6.88 -6.86
CA LEU A 62 0.89 7.58 -5.66
C LEU A 62 1.46 6.95 -4.38
N VAL A 63 1.77 5.66 -4.42
CA VAL A 63 2.38 4.93 -3.31
C VAL A 63 3.49 4.00 -3.80
N HIS A 64 4.43 3.66 -2.91
CA HIS A 64 5.23 2.46 -3.01
C HIS A 64 4.64 1.38 -2.11
N LEU A 65 4.46 0.16 -2.64
CA LEU A 65 4.01 -0.97 -1.85
C LEU A 65 5.20 -1.76 -1.34
N ALA A 66 5.14 -2.15 -0.07
CA ALA A 66 6.15 -2.98 0.56
C ALA A 66 5.48 -4.08 1.39
N GLN A 67 6.21 -5.17 1.59
CA GLN A 67 5.85 -6.25 2.49
C GLN A 67 6.95 -6.41 3.54
N VAL A 68 6.57 -6.53 4.80
CA VAL A 68 7.49 -6.83 5.90
C VAL A 68 7.05 -8.09 6.60
N ARG A 69 7.97 -9.04 6.77
CA ARG A 69 7.76 -10.22 7.60
C ARG A 69 7.93 -9.83 9.07
N LEU A 70 6.87 -9.99 9.86
CA LEU A 70 6.87 -9.69 11.29
C LEU A 70 7.24 -10.91 12.13
N ALA A 71 6.85 -12.11 11.70
CA ALA A 71 7.22 -13.38 12.30
C ALA A 71 6.95 -14.54 11.33
N THR A 72 7.07 -15.77 11.80
CA THR A 72 6.46 -16.93 11.16
C THR A 72 4.97 -16.67 10.95
N ASP A 73 4.52 -16.84 9.71
CA ASP A 73 3.14 -16.69 9.28
C ASP A 73 2.48 -15.34 9.56
N ARG A 74 3.29 -14.29 9.76
CA ARG A 74 2.81 -12.92 10.00
C ARG A 74 3.54 -11.94 9.11
N PHE A 75 2.81 -11.36 8.16
CA PHE A 75 3.30 -10.34 7.25
C PHE A 75 2.45 -9.08 7.39
N ALA A 76 3.08 -7.92 7.25
CA ALA A 76 2.43 -6.64 7.09
C ALA A 76 2.61 -6.16 5.66
N TYR A 77 1.53 -5.65 5.08
CA TYR A 77 1.52 -5.01 3.78
C TYR A 77 1.36 -3.51 3.98
N LEU A 78 2.30 -2.74 3.44
CA LEU A 78 2.45 -1.32 3.65
C LEU A 78 2.30 -0.57 2.34
N ALA A 79 1.64 0.58 2.41
CA ALA A 79 1.69 1.60 1.39
C ALA A 79 2.48 2.79 1.94
N ILE A 80 3.47 3.25 1.18
CA ILE A 80 4.31 4.41 1.50
C ILE A 80 3.95 5.50 0.51
N ALA A 81 3.37 6.60 0.99
CA ALA A 81 2.93 7.69 0.13
C ALA A 81 4.10 8.34 -0.61
N ARG A 82 3.93 8.59 -1.91
CA ARG A 82 4.93 9.28 -2.73
C ARG A 82 4.61 10.77 -2.85
N PRO A 83 5.59 11.60 -3.23
CA PRO A 83 5.30 12.93 -3.73
C PRO A 83 4.22 12.87 -4.81
N LYS A 84 3.12 13.59 -4.62
CA LYS A 84 2.09 13.74 -5.64
C LYS A 84 2.76 14.31 -6.90
N PRO A 85 2.46 13.78 -8.10
CA PRO A 85 3.08 14.24 -9.33
C PRO A 85 2.96 15.77 -9.43
N SER A 86 4.09 16.45 -9.25
CA SER A 86 4.26 17.85 -9.59
C SER A 86 5.16 17.86 -10.83
N GLU A 87 5.04 18.88 -11.69
CA GLU A 87 5.89 19.10 -12.87
C GLU A 87 7.35 18.66 -12.67
N PRO A 88 8.02 18.13 -13.72
CA PRO A 88 9.24 17.34 -13.61
C PRO A 88 10.29 18.04 -12.73
N LYS A 89 10.39 17.61 -11.47
CA LYS A 89 11.38 18.14 -10.53
C LYS A 89 12.76 17.59 -10.93
N SER A 90 13.66 18.53 -11.17
CA SER A 90 15.12 18.42 -11.31
C SER A 90 15.70 17.04 -10.98
N ASN A 91 16.49 16.50 -11.92
CA ASN A 91 17.18 15.22 -11.83
C ASN A 91 17.78 14.96 -10.43
N ALA A 92 17.15 14.04 -9.69
CA ALA A 92 17.53 13.70 -8.32
C ALA A 92 18.98 13.18 -8.22
N PHE A 93 19.48 12.53 -9.28
CA PHE A 93 20.88 12.11 -9.36
C PHE A 93 21.85 13.28 -9.38
N ALA A 94 21.52 14.38 -10.06
CA ALA A 94 22.38 15.56 -10.09
C ALA A 94 22.51 16.19 -8.70
N ARG A 95 21.44 16.17 -7.88
CA ARG A 95 21.47 16.66 -6.49
C ARG A 95 22.28 15.75 -5.56
N LEU A 96 22.23 14.44 -5.78
CA LEU A 96 23.02 13.48 -5.00
C LEU A 96 24.52 13.62 -5.31
N LEU A 97 24.87 13.77 -6.59
CA LEU A 97 26.26 13.95 -7.02
C LEU A 97 26.85 15.30 -6.58
N ALA A 98 26.04 16.35 -6.45
CA ALA A 98 26.49 17.65 -5.96
C ALA A 98 26.66 17.73 -4.43
N ALA A 99 26.21 16.72 -3.68
CA ALA A 99 26.30 16.66 -2.22
C ALA A 99 27.42 15.73 -1.71
N ALA A 100 28.19 15.12 -2.62
CA ALA A 100 29.40 14.35 -2.34
C ALA A 100 30.65 15.23 -2.55
#